data_AF-A0A0C3MC09-F1
#
_entry.id   AF-A0A0C3MC09-F1
#
_cell.length_a   1.000
_cell.length_b   1.000
_cell.length_c   1.000
_cell.angle_alpha   90.00
_cell.angle_beta   90.00
_cell.angle_gamma   90.00
#
_symmetry.space_group_name_H-M   'P 1'
#
loop_
_entity.id
_entity.type
_entity.pdbx_description
1 polymer ?
#
loop_
_entity_poly.entity_id
_entity_poly.type
_entity_poly.pdbx_seq_one_letter_code
_entity_poly.pdbx_strand_id
1 'polypeptide(L)'
;MSVASTSSDAPGQRFLRLPHPRTSKCRIQMYLNVSADVGTLDVPSLFLASEQPEGSSSKTASFTILEVQSISPDASRSWFTDDDQVLGDGKLLVFTPVDPLFLLLPIMSAVVPTNKATTAQFRPLEDIFEDAANKLSKTPTEENSERVLAEDILFLGRLGCVVEAMKRICEVKEITEDITVYRFSRPNLLSALQAKVTRISDPTSYVSIRSLARGLAKDGL
;
A
#
# COMPACT_ATOMS: atom_id res chain seq x y z
N MET A 1 -2.06 -18.58 -23.58
CA MET A 1 -1.71 -17.22 -23.11
C MET A 1 -0.46 -17.35 -22.26
N SER A 2 0.69 -17.05 -22.86
CA SER A 2 2.00 -17.18 -22.22
C SER A 2 2.22 -15.98 -21.32
N VAL A 3 2.55 -16.22 -20.06
CA VAL A 3 2.98 -15.20 -19.11
C VAL A 3 4.27 -14.61 -19.66
N ALA A 4 4.26 -13.31 -19.96
CA ALA A 4 5.46 -12.60 -20.36
C ALA A 4 6.44 -12.61 -19.19
N SER A 5 7.51 -13.41 -19.33
CA SER A 5 8.69 -13.34 -18.50
C SER A 5 9.39 -12.01 -18.79
N THR A 6 9.14 -10.99 -17.98
CA THR A 6 9.90 -9.73 -18.04
C THR A 6 11.21 -9.92 -17.28
N SER A 7 12.22 -10.45 -17.97
CA SER A 7 13.62 -10.23 -17.61
C SER A 7 14.00 -8.81 -18.02
N SER A 8 13.77 -7.85 -17.13
CA SER A 8 14.34 -6.50 -17.23
C SER A 8 14.98 -6.20 -15.89
N ASP A 9 16.24 -6.59 -15.77
CA ASP A 9 17.12 -6.36 -14.63
C ASP A 9 17.59 -4.89 -14.62
N ALA A 10 16.62 -3.98 -14.62
CA ALA A 10 16.85 -2.57 -14.33
C ALA A 10 16.72 -2.41 -12.80
N PRO A 11 17.83 -2.24 -12.06
CA PRO A 11 17.74 -2.00 -10.62
C PRO A 11 16.95 -0.71 -10.39
N GLY A 12 15.82 -0.81 -9.69
CA GLY A 12 15.09 0.36 -9.19
C GLY A 12 13.57 0.27 -9.26
N GLN A 13 12.97 -0.70 -9.96
CA GLN A 13 11.51 -0.83 -10.01
C GLN A 13 11.04 -2.28 -9.85
N ARG A 14 10.08 -2.51 -8.95
CA ARG A 14 9.51 -3.85 -8.69
C ARG A 14 8.01 -3.77 -8.44
N PHE A 15 7.25 -4.59 -9.16
CA PHE A 15 5.84 -4.80 -8.86
C PHE A 15 5.66 -5.68 -7.62
N LEU A 16 4.73 -5.30 -6.75
CA LEU A 16 4.40 -5.98 -5.50
C LEU A 16 2.91 -6.34 -5.49
N ARG A 17 2.60 -7.58 -5.13
CA ARG A 17 1.24 -8.07 -4.89
C ARG A 17 0.96 -8.07 -3.41
N LEU A 18 0.22 -7.06 -2.95
CA LEU A 18 -0.02 -6.82 -1.53
C LEU A 18 -1.53 -6.86 -1.23
N PRO A 19 -1.93 -7.12 0.02
CA PRO A 19 -3.34 -7.04 0.42
C PRO A 19 -3.88 -5.62 0.15
N HIS A 20 -5.07 -5.52 -0.42
CA HIS A 20 -5.67 -4.21 -0.69
C HIS A 20 -6.07 -3.52 0.63
N PRO A 21 -5.57 -2.31 0.97
CA PRO A 21 -5.82 -1.68 2.28
C PRO A 21 -7.28 -1.49 2.70
N ARG A 22 -8.17 -1.26 1.71
CA ARG A 22 -9.62 -1.07 1.93
C ARG A 22 -10.47 -2.35 1.86
N THR A 23 -10.19 -3.25 0.92
CA THR A 23 -11.08 -4.37 0.56
C THR A 23 -10.54 -5.73 0.96
N SER A 24 -9.25 -5.85 1.28
CA SER A 24 -8.79 -7.06 1.97
C SER A 24 -9.60 -7.23 3.23
N LYS A 25 -9.60 -8.43 3.83
CA LYS A 25 -10.15 -8.64 5.18
C LYS A 25 -9.27 -7.91 6.23
N CYS A 26 -8.94 -6.66 5.97
CA CYS A 26 -8.37 -5.71 6.87
C CYS A 26 -9.40 -5.46 7.95
N ARG A 27 -9.18 -6.10 9.09
CA ARG A 27 -9.90 -5.90 10.34
C ARG A 27 -9.68 -4.49 10.93
N ILE A 28 -9.51 -3.45 10.10
CA ILE A 28 -9.56 -2.04 10.51
C ILE A 28 -10.90 -1.76 11.22
N GLN A 29 -11.96 -2.49 10.86
CA GLN A 29 -13.25 -2.50 11.54
C GLN A 29 -13.17 -2.88 13.04
N MET A 30 -12.19 -3.68 13.48
CA MET A 30 -11.98 -3.97 14.91
C MET A 30 -11.37 -2.80 15.68
N TYR A 31 -10.63 -1.91 15.00
CA TYR A 31 -10.08 -0.71 15.61
C TYR A 31 -11.00 0.52 15.50
N LEU A 32 -12.10 0.43 14.75
CA LEU A 32 -13.05 1.54 14.55
C LEU A 32 -14.51 1.22 14.94
N ASN A 33 -14.81 0.04 15.50
CA ASN A 33 -16.18 -0.39 15.87
C ASN A 33 -17.18 -0.31 14.70
N VAL A 34 -16.77 -0.67 13.49
CA VAL A 34 -17.67 -0.67 12.31
C VAL A 34 -18.09 -2.11 12.01
N SER A 35 -19.41 -2.36 11.93
CA SER A 35 -20.01 -3.68 11.67
C SER A 35 -19.54 -4.23 10.32
N ALA A 36 -19.13 -5.49 10.31
CA ALA A 36 -18.76 -6.21 9.09
C ALA A 36 -20.01 -6.87 8.51
N ASP A 37 -20.50 -6.33 7.40
CA ASP A 37 -21.30 -7.09 6.45
C ASP A 37 -20.78 -6.78 5.05
N VAL A 38 -20.92 -7.77 4.15
CA VAL A 38 -20.50 -7.83 2.74
C VAL A 38 -19.21 -8.63 2.50
N GLY A 39 -19.41 -9.89 2.11
CA GLY A 39 -18.38 -10.85 1.73
C GLY A 39 -17.78 -10.61 0.34
N THR A 40 -16.93 -9.60 0.20
CA THR A 40 -16.04 -9.48 -0.97
C THR A 40 -14.82 -10.39 -0.81
N LEU A 41 -14.46 -11.12 -1.87
CA LEU A 41 -13.21 -11.88 -1.93
C LEU A 41 -12.01 -10.94 -1.73
N ASP A 42 -11.02 -11.42 -0.97
CA ASP A 42 -9.78 -10.70 -0.64
C ASP A 42 -8.84 -10.75 -1.85
N VAL A 43 -9.11 -9.90 -2.84
CA VAL A 43 -8.28 -9.81 -4.06
C VAL A 43 -7.08 -8.90 -3.77
N PRO A 44 -5.83 -9.38 -3.95
CA PRO A 44 -4.66 -8.54 -3.78
C PRO A 44 -4.61 -7.43 -4.83
N SER A 45 -4.00 -6.32 -4.45
CA SER A 45 -3.73 -5.19 -5.33
C SER A 45 -2.30 -5.20 -5.83
N LEU A 46 -2.10 -4.62 -7.01
CA LEU A 46 -0.79 -4.42 -7.59
C LEU A 46 -0.24 -3.03 -7.21
N PHE A 47 0.99 -3.02 -6.74
CA PHE A 47 1.74 -1.81 -6.42
C PHE A 47 3.07 -1.82 -7.17
N LEU A 48 3.63 -0.65 -7.44
CA LEU A 48 4.97 -0.48 -7.99
C LEU A 48 5.84 0.22 -6.95
N ALA A 49 6.85 -0.48 -6.44
CA ALA A 49 7.94 0.15 -5.71
C ALA A 49 8.90 0.77 -6.73
N SER A 50 9.09 2.07 -6.67
CA SER A 50 9.89 2.84 -7.61
C SER A 50 10.95 3.64 -6.86
N GLU A 51 12.20 3.42 -7.22
CA GLU A 51 13.34 4.20 -6.77
C GLU A 51 13.26 5.60 -7.37
N GLN A 52 13.36 6.62 -6.52
CA GLN A 52 13.40 8.00 -6.95
C GLN A 52 14.85 8.39 -7.25
N PRO A 53 15.12 9.03 -8.40
CA PRO A 53 16.46 9.52 -8.72
C PRO A 53 16.92 10.55 -7.67
N GLU A 54 18.09 10.33 -7.10
CA GLU A 54 18.58 11.08 -5.95
C GLU A 54 18.73 12.59 -6.23
N GLY A 55 18.10 13.41 -5.36
CA GLY A 55 18.46 14.81 -5.18
C GLY A 55 19.68 14.95 -4.27
N SER A 56 20.88 14.83 -4.83
CA SER A 56 22.19 15.34 -4.35
C SER A 56 22.65 15.23 -2.87
N SER A 57 22.02 14.50 -1.94
CA SER A 57 22.56 14.44 -0.55
C SER A 57 22.29 13.22 0.33
N SER A 58 21.49 12.24 -0.08
CA SER A 58 21.23 11.04 0.74
C SER A 58 21.98 9.84 0.17
N LYS A 59 22.77 9.12 0.97
CA LYS A 59 23.50 7.89 0.55
C LYS A 59 22.59 6.65 0.40
N THR A 60 21.28 6.82 0.47
CA THR A 60 20.30 5.74 0.47
C THR A 60 19.19 6.05 -0.52
N ALA A 61 18.98 5.11 -1.44
CA ALA A 61 17.91 5.10 -2.42
C ALA A 61 16.55 5.38 -1.76
N SER A 62 15.92 6.48 -2.15
CA SER A 62 14.58 6.82 -1.66
C SER A 62 13.52 6.14 -2.53
N PHE A 63 12.62 5.38 -1.92
CA PHE A 63 11.56 4.65 -2.63
C PHE A 63 10.21 5.33 -2.46
N THR A 64 9.45 5.43 -3.55
CA THR A 64 8.02 5.71 -3.53
C THR A 64 7.23 4.44 -3.88
N ILE A 65 6.03 4.30 -3.34
CA ILE A 65 5.14 3.20 -3.68
C ILE A 65 3.95 3.78 -4.44
N LEU A 66 3.67 3.21 -5.61
CA LEU A 66 2.57 3.62 -6.47
C LEU A 66 1.51 2.52 -6.50
N GLU A 67 0.26 2.85 -6.23
CA GLU A 67 -0.89 1.97 -6.50
C GLU A 67 -1.13 1.91 -8.01
N VAL A 68 -1.29 0.71 -8.55
CA VAL A 68 -1.59 0.49 -9.97
C VAL A 68 -3.10 0.35 -10.14
N GLN A 69 -3.72 1.28 -10.85
CA GLN A 69 -5.15 1.29 -11.11
C GLN A 69 -5.41 1.10 -12.60
N SER A 70 -6.35 0.21 -12.92
CA SER A 70 -6.81 0.01 -14.29
C SER A 70 -8.15 0.71 -14.50
N ILE A 71 -8.17 1.73 -15.35
CA ILE A 71 -9.39 2.42 -15.77
C ILE A 71 -9.88 1.76 -17.06
N SER A 72 -11.08 1.19 -17.01
CA SER A 72 -11.73 0.61 -18.19
C SER A 72 -12.67 1.64 -18.81
N PRO A 73 -12.73 1.72 -20.15
CA PRO A 73 -13.66 2.62 -20.83
C PRO A 73 -15.11 2.14 -20.65
N ASP A 74 -16.06 3.07 -20.76
CA ASP A 74 -17.50 2.82 -20.68
C ASP A 74 -18.06 2.09 -21.91
N ALA A 75 -17.35 2.16 -23.03
CA ALA A 75 -17.65 1.45 -24.27
C ALA A 75 -16.36 0.86 -24.86
N SER A 76 -16.49 -0.03 -25.84
CA SER A 76 -15.32 -0.61 -26.52
C SER A 76 -14.42 0.50 -27.10
N ARG A 77 -13.17 0.52 -26.66
CA ARG A 77 -12.12 1.43 -27.14
C ARG A 77 -10.86 0.62 -27.40
N SER A 78 -9.97 1.18 -28.21
CA SER A 78 -8.65 0.63 -28.47
C SER A 78 -7.63 1.76 -28.54
N TRP A 79 -6.35 1.42 -28.32
CA TRP A 79 -5.24 2.32 -28.54
C TRP A 79 -4.48 1.90 -29.80
N PHE A 80 -4.18 2.86 -30.66
CA PHE A 80 -3.22 2.67 -31.75
C PHE A 80 -1.84 3.05 -31.22
N THR A 81 -0.86 2.19 -31.47
CA THR A 81 0.54 2.42 -31.10
C THR A 81 1.36 2.71 -32.36
N ASP A 82 2.53 3.32 -32.19
CA ASP A 82 3.39 3.75 -33.31
C ASP A 82 3.91 2.56 -34.15
N ASP A 83 3.88 1.34 -33.62
CA ASP A 83 4.37 0.11 -34.26
C ASP A 83 3.29 -0.61 -35.12
N ASP A 84 2.28 0.12 -35.62
CA ASP A 84 1.11 -0.43 -36.34
C ASP A 84 0.32 -1.49 -35.54
N GLN A 85 0.46 -1.50 -34.21
CA GLN A 85 -0.28 -2.41 -33.33
C GLN A 85 -1.49 -1.73 -32.70
N VAL A 86 -2.56 -2.52 -32.54
CA VAL A 86 -3.80 -2.09 -31.89
C VAL A 86 -3.96 -2.84 -30.57
N LEU A 87 -4.00 -2.09 -29.46
CA LEU A 87 -4.34 -2.61 -28.14
C LEU A 87 -5.86 -2.59 -27.97
N GLY A 88 -6.47 -3.78 -28.01
CA GLY A 88 -7.92 -3.93 -28.11
C GLY A 88 -8.74 -3.74 -26.84
N ASP A 89 -8.10 -3.66 -25.66
CA ASP A 89 -8.83 -3.56 -24.38
C ASP A 89 -9.19 -2.11 -24.00
N GLY A 90 -8.55 -1.12 -24.63
CA GLY A 90 -8.80 0.30 -24.41
C GLY A 90 -8.56 0.77 -22.97
N LYS A 91 -7.89 -0.05 -22.15
CA LYS A 91 -7.67 0.26 -20.73
C LYS A 91 -6.56 1.29 -20.59
N LEU A 92 -6.64 2.07 -19.51
CA LEU A 92 -5.59 3.00 -19.10
C LEU A 92 -5.07 2.58 -17.72
N LEU A 93 -3.78 2.29 -17.63
CA LEU A 93 -3.11 2.07 -16.35
C LEU A 93 -2.64 3.40 -15.77
N VAL A 94 -3.02 3.66 -14.52
CA VAL A 94 -2.62 4.86 -13.77
C VAL A 94 -1.84 4.42 -12.55
N PHE A 95 -0.73 5.11 -12.31
CA PHE A 95 0.15 4.90 -11.16
C PHE A 95 -0.01 6.08 -10.20
N THR A 96 -0.56 5.85 -9.03
CA THR A 96 -0.83 6.92 -8.05
C THR A 96 0.00 6.71 -6.78
N PRO A 97 0.73 7.71 -6.28
CA PRO A 97 1.48 7.58 -5.04
C PRO A 97 0.57 7.19 -3.87
N VAL A 98 0.93 6.15 -3.13
CA VAL A 98 0.22 5.70 -1.93
C VAL A 98 1.08 5.97 -0.69
N ASP A 99 0.44 6.41 0.41
CA ASP A 99 1.16 6.48 1.68
C ASP A 99 1.38 5.07 2.24
N PRO A 100 2.63 4.67 2.52
CA PRO A 100 2.94 3.33 3.02
C PRO A 100 2.20 2.96 4.31
N LEU A 101 1.75 3.93 5.11
CA LEU A 101 0.92 3.70 6.29
C LEU A 101 -0.29 2.82 5.98
N PHE A 102 -0.94 3.03 4.83
CA PHE A 102 -2.13 2.25 4.48
C PHE A 102 -1.81 0.81 4.13
N LEU A 103 -0.61 0.55 3.58
CA LEU A 103 -0.13 -0.81 3.31
C LEU A 103 0.24 -1.55 4.60
N LEU A 104 0.62 -0.81 5.66
CA LEU A 104 0.91 -1.40 6.97
C LEU A 104 -0.35 -1.86 7.70
N LEU A 105 -1.53 -1.30 7.43
CA LEU A 105 -2.76 -1.68 8.14
C LEU A 105 -3.12 -3.17 8.03
N PRO A 106 -3.14 -3.79 6.82
CA PRO A 106 -3.39 -5.23 6.71
C PRO A 106 -2.26 -6.07 7.35
N ILE A 107 -1.00 -5.62 7.25
CA ILE A 107 0.16 -6.27 7.89
C ILE A 107 -0.03 -6.31 9.42
N MET A 108 -0.29 -5.16 10.04
CA MET A 108 -0.48 -5.06 11.48
C MET A 108 -1.74 -5.80 11.94
N SER A 109 -2.82 -5.78 11.15
CA SER A 109 -4.05 -6.51 11.46
C SER A 109 -3.86 -8.03 11.48
N ALA A 110 -2.91 -8.56 10.68
CA ALA A 110 -2.59 -9.99 10.68
C ALA A 110 -1.75 -10.41 11.89
N VAL A 111 -0.89 -9.51 12.40
CA VAL A 111 0.10 -9.87 13.42
C VAL A 111 -0.26 -9.42 14.84
N VAL A 112 -1.14 -8.43 14.99
CA VAL A 112 -1.58 -7.96 16.32
C VAL A 112 -2.68 -8.86 16.86
N PRO A 113 -2.53 -9.44 18.06
CA PRO A 113 -3.56 -10.25 18.67
C PRO A 113 -4.88 -9.49 18.84
N THR A 114 -5.99 -10.15 18.49
CA THR A 114 -7.35 -9.58 18.61
C THR A 114 -7.84 -9.53 20.06
N ASN A 115 -7.20 -10.27 20.96
CA ASN A 115 -7.67 -10.40 22.33
C ASN A 115 -7.25 -9.17 23.17
N LYS A 116 -8.23 -8.42 23.68
CA LYS A 116 -8.05 -7.16 24.43
C LYS A 116 -7.15 -7.30 25.67
N ALA A 117 -6.90 -8.52 26.15
CA ALA A 117 -6.09 -8.79 27.33
C ALA A 117 -4.58 -8.81 27.06
N THR A 118 -4.13 -8.94 25.79
CA THR A 118 -2.71 -9.08 25.48
C THR A 118 -2.21 -7.82 24.77
N THR A 119 -1.47 -6.98 25.50
CA THR A 119 -0.70 -5.89 24.90
C THR A 119 0.26 -6.48 23.86
N ALA A 120 0.28 -5.92 22.64
CA ALA A 120 1.23 -6.34 21.61
C ALA A 120 2.66 -6.28 22.17
N GLN A 121 3.46 -7.33 21.96
CA GLN A 121 4.86 -7.35 22.41
C GLN A 121 5.72 -6.51 21.47
N PHE A 122 6.79 -5.90 22.01
CA PHE A 122 7.84 -5.30 21.19
C PHE A 122 8.56 -6.41 20.40
N ARG A 123 8.66 -6.25 19.08
CA ARG A 123 9.34 -7.20 18.19
C ARG A 123 10.19 -6.47 17.14
N PRO A 124 11.29 -7.07 16.68
CA PRO A 124 12.01 -6.62 15.49
C PRO A 124 11.08 -6.44 14.28
N LEU A 125 11.50 -5.60 13.34
CA LEU A 125 10.73 -5.33 12.13
C LEU A 125 10.59 -6.59 11.28
N GLU A 126 11.68 -7.33 11.15
CA GLU A 126 11.82 -8.55 10.38
C GLU A 126 10.80 -9.60 10.86
N ASP A 127 10.77 -9.87 12.17
CA ASP A 127 9.82 -10.80 12.80
C ASP A 127 8.36 -10.42 12.52
N ILE A 128 8.02 -9.13 12.52
CA ILE A 128 6.67 -8.64 12.23
C ILE A 128 6.30 -8.97 10.78
N PHE A 129 7.19 -8.69 9.83
CA PHE A 129 6.93 -8.92 8.41
C PHE A 129 6.97 -10.40 8.03
N GLU A 130 7.80 -11.23 8.69
CA GLU A 130 7.80 -12.68 8.52
C GLU A 130 6.51 -13.33 9.02
N ASP A 131 6.03 -12.95 10.22
CA ASP A 131 4.75 -13.43 10.75
C ASP A 131 3.59 -13.00 9.84
N ALA A 132 3.61 -11.75 9.35
CA ALA A 132 2.60 -11.26 8.41
C ALA A 132 2.63 -12.02 7.07
N ALA A 133 3.82 -12.22 6.49
CA ALA A 133 4.00 -12.96 5.25
C ALA A 133 3.45 -14.39 5.36
N ASN A 134 3.72 -15.06 6.49
CA ASN A 134 3.22 -16.40 6.78
C ASN A 134 1.70 -16.47 6.92
N LYS A 135 1.05 -15.44 7.46
CA LYS A 135 -0.40 -15.41 7.67
C LYS A 135 -1.16 -15.00 6.41
N LEU A 136 -0.65 -14.01 5.69
CA LEU A 136 -1.33 -13.38 4.55
C LEU A 136 -1.16 -14.16 3.24
N SER A 137 -0.07 -14.91 3.07
CA SER A 137 0.14 -15.75 1.87
C SER A 137 -0.67 -17.06 1.89
N LYS A 138 -1.18 -17.47 3.07
CA LYS A 138 -1.92 -18.72 3.26
C LYS A 138 -3.43 -18.58 3.06
N THR A 139 -3.92 -17.39 2.72
CA THR A 139 -5.36 -17.21 2.43
C THR A 139 -5.72 -17.99 1.17
N PRO A 140 -6.69 -18.94 1.24
CA PRO A 140 -7.06 -19.73 0.08
C PRO A 140 -7.84 -18.85 -0.91
N THR A 141 -7.19 -18.45 -1.99
CA THR A 141 -7.85 -17.92 -3.20
C THR A 141 -7.91 -19.05 -4.22
N GLU A 142 -9.10 -19.29 -4.80
CA GLU A 142 -9.35 -20.42 -5.73
C GLU A 142 -8.55 -20.34 -7.03
N GLU A 143 -7.94 -19.18 -7.33
CA GLU A 143 -7.08 -19.00 -8.50
C GLU A 143 -5.67 -18.55 -8.07
N ASN A 144 -4.65 -19.32 -8.47
CA ASN A 144 -3.26 -19.17 -8.02
C ASN A 144 -2.60 -17.84 -8.48
N SER A 145 -3.19 -17.18 -9.48
CA SER A 145 -2.67 -15.94 -10.09
C SER A 145 -2.94 -14.69 -9.26
N GLU A 146 -3.85 -14.74 -8.29
CA GLU A 146 -4.31 -13.60 -7.49
C GLU A 146 -4.01 -13.77 -6.00
N ARG A 147 -2.81 -14.26 -5.67
CA ARG A 147 -2.37 -14.42 -4.28
C ARG A 147 -1.34 -13.39 -3.88
N VAL A 148 -1.41 -12.99 -2.62
CA VAL A 148 -0.37 -12.19 -1.96
C VAL A 148 0.90 -13.04 -1.85
N LEU A 149 2.02 -12.50 -2.32
CA LEU A 149 3.31 -13.20 -2.28
C LEU A 149 4.04 -12.87 -0.99
N ALA A 150 4.52 -13.90 -0.28
CA ALA A 150 5.30 -13.72 0.94
C ALA A 150 6.56 -12.87 0.69
N GLU A 151 7.23 -13.09 -0.45
CA GLU A 151 8.41 -12.34 -0.88
C GLU A 151 8.13 -10.84 -1.04
N ASP A 152 6.94 -10.46 -1.52
CA ASP A 152 6.57 -9.06 -1.72
C ASP A 152 6.31 -8.36 -0.38
N ILE A 153 5.75 -9.07 0.61
CA ILE A 153 5.62 -8.56 1.98
C ILE A 153 7.00 -8.36 2.61
N LEU A 154 7.92 -9.33 2.47
CA LEU A 154 9.27 -9.22 3.00
C LEU A 154 10.06 -8.09 2.33
N PHE A 155 9.91 -7.93 1.01
CA PHE A 155 10.53 -6.83 0.27
C PHE A 155 9.98 -5.47 0.72
N LEU A 156 8.66 -5.35 0.91
CA LEU A 156 8.01 -4.14 1.43
C LEU A 156 8.63 -3.70 2.76
N GLY A 157 8.89 -4.65 3.68
CA GLY A 157 9.49 -4.37 4.99
C GLY A 157 10.90 -3.75 4.93
N ARG A 158 11.62 -3.90 3.82
CA ARG A 158 12.99 -3.36 3.63
C ARG A 158 13.00 -1.95 3.06
N LEU A 159 11.85 -1.43 2.60
CA LEU A 159 11.78 -0.11 2.00
C LEU A 159 11.87 0.98 3.08
N GLY A 160 12.77 1.95 2.91
CA GLY A 160 12.96 3.02 3.89
C GLY A 160 11.68 3.82 4.19
N CYS A 161 10.84 4.07 3.18
CA CYS A 161 9.55 4.75 3.37
C CYS A 161 8.55 3.94 4.21
N VAL A 162 8.67 2.61 4.23
CA VAL A 162 7.87 1.71 5.06
C VAL A 162 8.40 1.70 6.50
N VAL A 163 9.72 1.68 6.69
CA VAL A 163 10.35 1.82 8.02
C VAL A 163 9.93 3.13 8.68
N GLU A 164 9.98 4.25 7.95
CA GLU A 164 9.51 5.55 8.45
C GLU A 164 8.01 5.56 8.73
N ALA A 165 7.21 4.84 7.94
CA ALA A 165 5.79 4.66 8.23
C ALA A 165 5.53 3.82 9.49
N MET A 166 6.36 2.81 9.76
CA MET A 166 6.29 2.01 10.99
C MET A 166 6.53 2.85 12.23
N LYS A 167 7.53 3.74 12.20
CA LYS A 167 7.82 4.69 13.29
C LYS A 167 6.63 5.61 13.61
N ARG A 168 5.80 5.94 12.62
CA ARG A 168 4.59 6.76 12.81
C ARG A 168 3.42 6.04 13.49
N ILE A 169 3.31 4.72 13.36
CA ILE A 169 2.16 3.94 13.86
C ILE A 169 2.50 3.01 15.02
N CYS A 170 3.78 2.86 15.33
CA CYS A 170 4.28 2.04 16.43
C CYS A 170 4.91 2.91 17.52
N GLU A 171 4.97 2.36 18.73
CA GLU A 171 6.00 2.73 19.69
C GLU A 171 7.31 2.06 19.28
N VAL A 172 8.40 2.81 19.35
CA VAL A 172 9.73 2.38 18.93
C VAL A 172 10.66 2.40 20.14
N LYS A 173 11.45 1.34 20.31
CA LYS A 173 12.51 1.27 21.31
C LYS A 173 13.80 0.83 20.65
N GLU A 174 14.84 1.61 20.86
CA GLU A 174 16.22 1.24 20.52
C GLU A 174 16.79 0.50 21.73
N ILE A 175 17.10 -0.78 21.57
CA ILE A 175 17.69 -1.62 22.63
C ILE A 175 19.21 -1.50 22.59
N THR A 176 19.77 -1.54 21.38
CA THR A 176 21.19 -1.31 21.05
C THR A 176 21.27 -0.51 19.74
N GLU A 177 22.48 -0.11 19.34
CA GLU A 177 22.71 0.64 18.08
C GLU A 177 22.14 -0.05 16.84
N ASP A 178 22.08 -1.39 16.85
CA ASP A 178 21.61 -2.20 15.72
C ASP A 178 20.20 -2.80 15.93
N ILE A 179 19.66 -2.77 17.15
CA ILE A 179 18.40 -3.46 17.49
C ILE A 179 17.33 -2.43 17.83
N THR A 180 16.42 -2.24 16.88
CA THR A 180 15.19 -1.46 17.07
C THR A 180 13.99 -2.40 17.09
N VAL A 181 13.15 -2.26 18.12
CA VAL A 181 11.92 -3.04 18.26
C VAL A 181 10.69 -2.15 18.20
N TYR A 182 9.63 -2.69 17.61
CA TYR A 182 8.39 -2.00 17.32
C TYR A 182 7.23 -2.66 18.06
N ARG A 183 6.32 -1.83 18.56
CA ARG A 183 5.04 -2.25 19.12
C ARG A 183 3.92 -1.41 18.52
N PHE A 184 2.92 -2.05 17.92
CA PHE A 184 1.76 -1.33 17.39
C PHE A 184 1.10 -0.43 18.44
N SER A 185 0.84 0.82 18.08
CA SER A 185 0.19 1.80 18.94
C SER A 185 -1.04 2.37 18.26
N ARG A 186 -2.23 1.99 18.76
CA ARG A 186 -3.50 2.55 18.29
C ARG A 186 -3.56 4.08 18.44
N PRO A 187 -3.11 4.69 19.55
CA PRO A 187 -3.02 6.15 19.66
C PRO A 187 -2.19 6.79 18.52
N ASN A 188 -1.02 6.21 18.21
CA ASN A 188 -0.15 6.74 17.15
C ASN A 188 -0.82 6.61 15.78
N LEU A 189 -1.44 5.46 15.50
CA LEU A 189 -2.22 5.28 14.27
C LEU A 189 -3.33 6.32 14.15
N LEU A 190 -4.13 6.54 15.20
CA LEU A 190 -5.22 7.51 15.17
C LEU A 190 -4.70 8.93 14.94
N SER A 191 -3.63 9.32 15.61
CA SER A 191 -2.98 10.62 15.40
C SER A 191 -2.51 10.79 13.95
N ALA A 192 -1.87 9.76 13.38
CA ALA A 192 -1.42 9.78 11.99
C ALA A 192 -2.58 9.85 10.99
N LEU A 193 -3.69 9.16 11.25
CA LEU A 193 -4.91 9.22 10.44
C LEU A 193 -5.59 10.60 10.54
N GLN A 194 -5.69 11.17 11.74
CA GLN A 194 -6.22 12.51 11.94
C GLN A 194 -5.40 13.55 11.18
N ALA A 195 -4.07 13.50 11.28
CA ALA A 195 -3.19 14.40 10.54
C ALA A 195 -3.39 14.29 9.02
N LYS A 196 -3.61 13.07 8.50
CA LYS A 196 -3.94 12.86 7.08
C LYS A 196 -5.28 13.47 6.70
N VAL A 197 -6.32 13.27 7.51
CA VAL A 197 -7.64 13.87 7.28
C VAL A 197 -7.52 15.39 7.29
N THR A 198 -6.87 15.98 8.28
CA THR A 198 -6.64 17.43 8.35
C THR A 198 -5.93 17.96 7.11
N ARG A 199 -4.88 17.27 6.63
CA ARG A 199 -4.16 17.65 5.40
C ARG A 199 -5.04 17.58 4.16
N ILE A 200 -5.85 16.53 4.04
CA ILE A 200 -6.77 16.38 2.89
C ILE A 200 -7.90 17.39 3.00
N SER A 201 -8.36 17.76 4.19
CA SER A 201 -9.39 18.77 4.39
C SER A 201 -8.88 20.21 4.19
N ASP A 202 -7.57 20.42 4.05
CA ASP A 202 -6.99 21.74 3.79
C ASP A 202 -7.34 22.21 2.36
N PRO A 203 -8.06 23.33 2.20
CA PRO A 203 -8.44 23.89 0.91
C PRO A 203 -7.24 24.14 -0.03
N THR A 204 -6.06 24.46 0.53
CA THR A 204 -4.87 24.75 -0.26
C THR A 204 -4.37 23.54 -1.05
N SER A 205 -4.64 22.33 -0.56
CA SER A 205 -4.34 21.08 -1.26
C SER A 205 -5.13 20.95 -2.57
N TYR A 206 -6.39 21.41 -2.62
CA TYR A 206 -7.26 21.31 -3.79
C TYR A 206 -7.01 22.39 -4.84
N VAL A 207 -6.65 23.60 -4.41
CA VAL A 207 -6.42 24.75 -5.31
C VAL A 207 -5.28 24.46 -6.30
N SER A 208 -4.31 23.63 -5.91
CA SER A 208 -3.23 23.18 -6.80
C SER A 208 -3.71 22.33 -7.98
N ILE A 209 -4.90 21.72 -7.90
CA ILE A 209 -5.46 20.83 -8.91
C ILE A 209 -6.54 21.58 -9.69
N ARG A 210 -6.13 22.24 -10.79
CA ARG A 210 -7.00 23.11 -11.61
C ARG A 210 -8.27 22.42 -12.12
N SER A 211 -8.24 21.12 -12.34
CA SER A 211 -9.40 20.33 -12.78
C SER A 211 -10.45 20.16 -11.68
N LEU A 212 -10.03 19.97 -10.43
CA LEU A 212 -10.94 19.89 -9.27
C LEU A 212 -11.55 21.25 -8.96
N ALA A 213 -10.75 22.32 -9.02
CA ALA A 213 -11.26 23.68 -8.84
C ALA A 213 -12.34 24.04 -9.87
N ARG A 214 -12.14 23.64 -11.14
CA ARG A 214 -13.13 23.84 -12.21
C ARG A 214 -14.37 22.95 -12.05
N GLY A 215 -14.21 21.72 -11.59
CA GLY A 215 -15.33 20.81 -11.32
C GLY A 215 -16.21 21.31 -10.19
N LEU A 216 -15.62 21.66 -9.06
CA LEU A 216 -16.34 22.18 -7.88
C LEU A 216 -17.02 23.53 -8.16
N ALA A 217 -16.39 24.41 -8.94
CA ALA A 217 -17.00 25.67 -9.36
C ALA A 217 -18.22 25.48 -10.27
N LYS A 218 -18.34 24.34 -10.95
CA LYS A 218 -19.48 24.02 -11.82
C LYS A 218 -20.71 23.58 -11.02
N ASP A 219 -20.50 22.97 -9.85
CA ASP A 219 -21.56 22.45 -8.97
C ASP A 219 -22.05 23.47 -7.92
N GLY A 220 -21.58 24.72 -7.98
CA GLY A 220 -22.15 25.84 -7.23
C GLY A 220 -21.79 25.88 -5.74
N LEU A 221 -20.50 25.92 -5.44
CA LEU A 221 -19.95 26.46 -4.18
C LEU A 221 -19.41 27.88 -4.39
#